data_AF-A0A937T6A9-F1
#
_entry.id   AF-A0A937T6A9-F1
#
_cell.length_a   1.000
_cell.length_b   1.000
_cell.length_c   1.000
_cell.angle_alpha   90.00
_cell.angle_beta   90.00
_cell.angle_gamma   90.00
#
_symmetry.space_group_name_H-M   'P 1'
#
loop_
_entity.id
_entity.type
_entity.pdbx_description
1 polymer ?
#
loop_
_entity_poly.entity_id
_entity_poly.type
_entity_poly.pdbx_seq_one_letter_code
_entity_poly.pdbx_strand_id
1 'polypeptide(L)'
;MTDRHFIEESFPVKEGDHSASRGGLAQSPMVHLFSDTRPEAEAVLIGLLRQAPPWRKLHMVGQLNQTVRTLALSGLRQRYPEAAPQELRRRLADLLLGPDLAALVYGPLEVQEAPDAV
;
A
#
# COMPACT_ATOMS: atom_id res chain seq x y z
N MET A 1 -16.83 -24.82 36.07
CA MET A 1 -16.08 -25.35 34.92
C MET A 1 -17.11 -25.82 33.93
N THR A 2 -17.48 -24.92 33.01
CA THR A 2 -18.63 -25.11 32.13
C THR A 2 -18.11 -25.35 30.73
N ASP A 3 -18.27 -26.59 30.30
CA ASP A 3 -18.18 -27.04 28.91
C ASP A 3 -19.00 -26.09 28.02
N ARG A 4 -18.30 -25.42 27.11
CA ARG A 4 -18.93 -24.71 25.99
C ARG A 4 -18.89 -25.64 24.80
N HIS A 5 -20.01 -26.32 24.59
CA HIS A 5 -20.37 -26.97 23.34
C HIS A 5 -20.09 -26.03 22.16
N PHE A 6 -19.10 -26.39 21.34
CA PHE A 6 -18.85 -25.82 20.04
C PHE A 6 -19.84 -26.46 19.06
N ILE A 7 -20.65 -25.63 18.40
CA ILE A 7 -21.67 -26.05 17.45
C ILE A 7 -20.96 -26.48 16.15
N GLU A 8 -20.98 -27.78 15.83
CA GLU A 8 -20.75 -28.27 14.47
C GLU A 8 -21.98 -27.92 13.62
N GLU A 9 -21.90 -26.84 12.84
CA GLU A 9 -22.80 -26.67 11.70
C GLU A 9 -22.33 -27.61 10.59
N SER A 10 -22.97 -28.77 10.50
CA SER A 10 -22.90 -29.67 9.36
C SER A 10 -23.60 -29.03 8.16
N PHE A 11 -22.83 -28.39 7.28
CA PHE A 11 -23.34 -27.99 5.96
C PHE A 11 -23.37 -29.20 5.02
N PRO A 12 -24.53 -29.56 4.44
CA PRO A 12 -24.60 -30.71 3.54
C PRO A 12 -23.81 -30.42 2.25
N VAL A 13 -22.74 -31.19 2.04
CA VAL A 13 -22.04 -31.30 0.76
C VAL A 13 -22.99 -31.98 -0.22
N LYS A 14 -23.52 -31.21 -1.17
CA LYS A 14 -24.26 -31.75 -2.31
C LYS A 14 -23.23 -32.20 -3.36
N GLU A 15 -22.95 -33.50 -3.40
CA GLU A 15 -22.21 -34.12 -4.51
C GLU A 15 -22.99 -33.90 -5.81
N GLY A 16 -22.42 -33.06 -6.67
CA GLY A 16 -22.92 -32.78 -8.01
C GLY A 16 -21.89 -33.26 -9.03
N ASP A 17 -22.14 -34.48 -9.51
CA ASP A 17 -21.76 -35.08 -10.79
C ASP A 17 -20.53 -34.55 -11.56
N HIS A 18 -19.51 -35.42 -11.68
CA HIS A 18 -18.36 -35.23 -12.55
C HIS A 18 -18.73 -35.52 -14.01
N SER A 19 -19.07 -34.49 -14.77
CA SER A 19 -19.03 -34.53 -16.24
C SER A 19 -18.04 -33.49 -16.75
N ALA A 20 -17.01 -33.99 -17.43
CA ALA A 20 -15.89 -33.23 -17.96
C ALA A 20 -16.32 -32.11 -18.92
N SER A 21 -15.86 -30.90 -18.65
CA SER A 21 -15.45 -29.97 -19.70
C SER A 21 -14.40 -29.01 -19.12
N ARG A 22 -13.14 -29.44 -19.16
CA ARG A 22 -11.97 -28.55 -19.00
C ARG A 22 -11.87 -27.70 -20.26
N GLY A 23 -12.81 -26.78 -20.45
CA GLY A 23 -12.65 -25.65 -21.35
C GLY A 23 -11.60 -24.73 -20.75
N GLY A 24 -10.44 -24.63 -21.41
CA GLY A 24 -9.32 -23.83 -20.95
C GLY A 24 -9.77 -22.44 -20.56
N LEU A 25 -9.61 -22.09 -19.29
CA LEU A 25 -9.65 -20.71 -18.85
C LEU A 25 -8.48 -20.03 -19.54
N ALA A 26 -8.75 -19.44 -20.71
CA ALA A 26 -7.85 -18.52 -21.36
C ALA A 26 -7.41 -17.55 -20.26
N GLN A 27 -6.13 -17.64 -19.89
CA GLN A 27 -5.53 -16.79 -18.88
C GLN A 27 -5.87 -15.36 -19.28
N SER A 28 -6.71 -14.68 -18.49
CA SER A 28 -6.97 -13.25 -18.69
C SER A 28 -5.60 -12.58 -18.82
N PRO A 29 -5.41 -11.68 -19.81
CA PRO A 29 -4.12 -11.06 -20.03
C PRO A 29 -3.66 -10.48 -18.68
N MET A 30 -2.52 -10.98 -18.21
CA MET A 30 -1.93 -10.53 -16.96
C MET A 30 -1.70 -9.02 -17.15
N VAL A 31 -2.56 -8.21 -16.51
CA VAL A 31 -2.42 -6.76 -16.54
C VAL A 31 -1.00 -6.48 -16.09
N HIS A 32 -0.18 -5.93 -16.99
CA HIS A 32 1.20 -5.61 -16.68
C HIS A 32 1.19 -4.50 -15.63
N LEU A 33 1.55 -4.85 -14.39
CA LEU A 33 1.36 -3.95 -13.25
C LEU A 33 2.43 -2.87 -13.16
N PHE A 34 3.64 -3.11 -13.70
CA PHE A 34 4.79 -2.24 -13.51
C PHE A 34 5.56 -2.02 -14.82
N SER A 35 5.32 -0.89 -15.50
CA SER A 35 5.94 -0.57 -16.81
C SER A 35 7.46 -0.64 -16.85
N ASP A 36 8.12 -0.37 -15.72
CA ASP A 36 9.59 -0.36 -15.60
C ASP A 36 10.16 -1.73 -15.20
N THR A 37 9.32 -2.77 -15.09
CA THR A 37 9.72 -4.12 -14.70
C THR A 37 9.48 -5.08 -15.87
N ARG A 38 10.45 -5.91 -16.22
CA ARG A 38 10.23 -6.93 -17.27
C ARG A 38 9.15 -7.93 -16.83
N PRO A 39 8.29 -8.42 -17.73
CA PRO A 39 7.20 -9.34 -17.38
C PRO A 39 7.66 -10.60 -16.63
N GLU A 40 8.83 -11.15 -16.94
CA GLU A 40 9.36 -12.34 -16.27
C GLU A 40 9.74 -12.05 -14.81
N ALA A 41 10.26 -10.86 -14.54
CA ALA A 41 10.60 -10.43 -13.17
C ALA A 41 9.33 -10.13 -12.35
N GLU A 42 8.31 -9.53 -12.98
CA GLU A 42 6.99 -9.32 -12.37
C GLU A 42 6.34 -10.66 -11.97
N ALA A 43 6.37 -11.65 -12.86
CA ALA A 43 5.84 -12.98 -12.58
C ALA A 43 6.53 -13.66 -11.38
N VAL A 44 7.86 -13.53 -11.28
CA VAL A 44 8.62 -14.02 -10.12
C VAL A 44 8.20 -13.30 -8.84
N LEU A 45 8.11 -11.96 -8.87
CA LEU A 45 7.67 -11.16 -7.73
C LEU A 45 6.28 -11.57 -7.24
N ILE A 46 5.30 -11.67 -8.15
CA ILE A 46 3.93 -12.08 -7.81
C ILE A 46 3.92 -13.50 -7.22
N GLY A 47 4.70 -14.42 -7.79
CA GLY A 47 4.83 -15.78 -7.28
C GLY A 47 5.35 -15.82 -5.84
N LEU A 48 6.43 -15.09 -5.56
CA LEU A 48 7.01 -14.98 -4.22
C LEU A 48 6.04 -14.32 -3.23
N LEU A 49 5.37 -13.24 -3.63
CA LEU A 49 4.40 -12.56 -2.80
C LEU A 49 3.21 -13.48 -2.47
N ARG A 50 2.69 -14.25 -3.43
CA ARG A 50 1.59 -15.19 -3.17
C ARG A 50 1.95 -16.24 -2.13
N GLN A 51 3.17 -16.76 -2.18
CA GLN A 51 3.69 -17.77 -1.25
C GLN A 51 3.99 -17.22 0.16
N ALA A 52 4.21 -15.91 0.30
CA ALA A 52 4.53 -15.32 1.60
C ALA A 52 3.35 -15.42 2.59
N PRO A 53 3.62 -15.76 3.88
CA PRO A 53 2.57 -15.76 4.90
C PRO A 53 2.05 -14.34 5.17
N PRO A 54 0.79 -14.18 5.65
CA PRO A 54 0.16 -12.87 5.82
C PRO A 54 0.98 -11.87 6.65
N TRP A 55 1.56 -12.31 7.77
CA TRP A 55 2.37 -11.44 8.64
C TRP A 55 3.61 -10.89 7.91
N ARG A 56 4.20 -11.67 7.01
CA ARG A 56 5.38 -11.25 6.25
C ARG A 56 5.00 -10.20 5.20
N LYS A 57 3.83 -10.35 4.57
CA LYS A 57 3.28 -9.33 3.66
C LYS A 57 3.08 -8.00 4.39
N LEU A 58 2.48 -8.04 5.59
CA LEU A 58 2.29 -6.84 6.40
C LEU A 58 3.63 -6.19 6.81
N HIS A 59 4.62 -7.00 7.16
CA HIS A 59 5.98 -6.48 7.42
C HIS A 59 6.57 -5.78 6.19
N MET A 60 6.46 -6.38 4.99
CA MET A 60 6.93 -5.77 3.75
C MET A 60 6.19 -4.46 3.43
N VAL A 61 4.87 -4.41 3.65
CA VAL A 61 4.07 -3.17 3.50
C VAL A 61 4.55 -2.09 4.46
N GLY A 62 4.88 -2.43 5.71
CA GLY A 62 5.46 -1.50 6.67
C GLY A 62 6.81 -0.93 6.21
N GLN A 63 7.69 -1.80 5.71
CA GLN A 63 8.98 -1.39 5.14
C GLN A 63 8.79 -0.46 3.94
N LEU A 64 7.88 -0.80 3.02
CA LEU A 64 7.56 0.02 1.86
C LEU A 64 7.04 1.41 2.26
N ASN A 65 6.15 1.48 3.25
CA ASN A 65 5.64 2.74 3.78
C ASN A 65 6.76 3.64 4.30
N GLN A 66 7.73 3.08 5.03
CA GLN A 66 8.87 3.83 5.54
C GLN A 66 9.75 4.36 4.39
N THR A 67 10.00 3.54 3.37
CA THR A 67 10.76 3.93 2.19
C THR A 67 10.09 5.07 1.43
N VAL A 68 8.78 4.96 1.16
CA VAL A 68 8.02 6.01 0.47
C VAL A 68 8.06 7.33 1.24
N ARG A 69 7.90 7.31 2.57
CA ARG A 69 8.00 8.52 3.40
C ARG A 69 9.39 9.17 3.31
N THR A 70 10.44 8.35 3.27
CA THR A 70 11.82 8.81 3.14
C THR A 70 12.06 9.49 1.78
N LEU A 71 11.59 8.86 0.71
CA LEU A 71 11.69 9.41 -0.65
C LEU A 71 10.88 10.70 -0.80
N ALA A 72 9.66 10.75 -0.26
CA ALA A 72 8.82 11.94 -0.27
C ALA A 72 9.49 13.11 0.47
N LEU A 73 10.06 12.86 1.66
CA LEU A 73 10.78 13.88 2.43
C LEU A 73 12.04 14.38 1.70
N SER A 74 12.78 13.47 1.04
CA SER A 74 13.92 13.84 0.20
C SER A 74 13.49 14.78 -0.94
N GLY A 75 12.41 14.43 -1.64
CA GLY A 75 11.86 15.28 -2.71
C GLY A 75 11.37 16.64 -2.19
N LEU A 76 10.79 16.70 -0.99
CA LEU A 76 10.41 17.97 -0.36
C LEU A 76 11.62 18.84 -0.04
N ARG A 77 12.70 18.27 0.51
CA ARG A 77 13.95 19.01 0.78
C ARG A 77 14.58 19.58 -0.50
N GLN A 78 14.50 18.84 -1.61
CA GLN A 78 14.99 19.33 -2.90
C GLN A 78 14.17 20.51 -3.44
N ARG A 79 12.83 20.49 -3.25
CA ARG A 79 11.94 21.57 -3.71
C ARG A 79 11.92 22.78 -2.78
N TYR A 80 12.15 22.58 -1.50
CA TYR A 80 12.12 23.61 -0.46
C TYR A 80 13.42 23.55 0.37
N PRO A 81 14.56 23.98 -0.20
CA PRO A 81 15.85 23.88 0.48
C PRO A 81 15.93 24.70 1.78
N GLU A 82 15.24 25.84 1.83
CA GLU A 82 15.22 26.74 2.99
C GLU A 82 14.11 26.41 4.01
N ALA A 83 13.26 25.42 3.74
CA ALA A 83 12.14 25.12 4.61
C ALA A 83 12.61 24.54 5.95
N ALA A 84 12.03 25.08 7.03
CA ALA A 84 12.26 24.56 8.37
C ALA A 84 11.78 23.09 8.49
N PRO A 85 12.36 22.28 9.39
CA PRO A 85 11.94 20.89 9.59
C PRO A 85 10.44 20.70 9.88
N GLN A 86 9.83 21.67 10.58
CA GLN A 86 8.40 21.70 10.89
C GLN A 86 7.55 21.90 9.63
N GLU A 87 7.97 22.81 8.76
CA GLU A 87 7.31 23.04 7.47
C GLU A 87 7.42 21.81 6.58
N LEU A 88 8.59 21.18 6.48
CA LEU A 88 8.78 19.94 5.73
C LEU A 88 7.89 18.81 6.28
N ARG A 89 7.76 18.69 7.60
CA ARG A 89 6.86 17.73 8.24
C ARG A 89 5.40 18.03 7.91
N ARG A 90 5.00 19.30 7.89
CA ARG A 90 3.66 19.72 7.54
C ARG A 90 3.36 19.42 6.06
N ARG A 91 4.25 19.78 5.14
CA ARG A 91 4.12 19.46 3.71
C ARG A 91 4.08 17.95 3.44
N LEU A 92 4.85 17.16 4.20
CA LEU A 92 4.76 15.69 4.13
C LEU A 92 3.38 15.20 4.57
N ALA A 93 2.77 15.81 5.58
CA ALA A 93 1.42 15.45 6.01
C ALA A 93 0.37 15.73 4.91
N ASP A 94 0.50 16.81 4.14
CA ASP A 94 -0.37 17.06 2.98
C ASP A 94 -0.27 15.94 1.94
N LEU A 95 0.94 15.46 1.64
CA LEU A 95 1.15 14.36 0.68
C LEU A 95 0.55 13.03 1.17
N LEU A 96 0.52 12.79 2.48
CA LEU A 96 0.12 11.50 3.04
C LEU A 96 -1.35 11.42 3.41
N LEU A 97 -1.94 12.52 3.87
CA LEU A 97 -3.31 12.58 4.38
C LEU A 97 -4.24 13.40 3.49
N GLY A 98 -3.68 14.20 2.58
CA GLY A 98 -4.39 15.29 1.92
C GLY A 98 -4.43 16.55 2.79
N PRO A 99 -4.63 17.73 2.17
CA PRO A 99 -4.51 19.01 2.84
C PRO A 99 -5.51 19.20 3.99
N ASP A 100 -6.74 18.73 3.83
CA ASP A 100 -7.81 18.92 4.81
C ASP A 100 -7.53 18.16 6.11
N LEU A 101 -7.25 16.85 6.02
CA LEU A 101 -6.92 16.03 7.18
C LEU A 101 -5.60 16.45 7.81
N ALA A 102 -4.62 16.85 6.99
CA ALA A 102 -3.36 17.32 7.50
C ALA A 102 -3.51 18.65 8.26
N ALA A 103 -4.41 19.54 7.84
CA ALA A 103 -4.70 20.78 8.55
C ALA A 103 -5.33 20.53 9.92
N LEU A 104 -6.24 19.56 10.01
CA LEU A 104 -6.89 19.19 11.27
C LEU A 104 -5.91 18.60 12.30
N VAL A 105 -4.92 17.82 11.85
CA VAL A 105 -4.00 17.09 12.75
C VAL A 105 -2.72 17.88 13.03
N TYR A 106 -2.21 18.61 12.03
CA TYR A 106 -0.91 19.31 12.09
C TYR A 106 -1.03 20.84 12.06
N GLY A 107 -2.24 21.40 11.94
CA GLY A 107 -2.47 22.85 11.82
C GLY A 107 -2.32 23.36 10.37
N PRO A 108 -2.58 24.65 10.11
CA PRO A 108 -2.38 25.24 8.78
C PRO A 108 -0.90 25.20 8.36
N LEU A 109 -0.65 25.19 7.05
CA LEU A 109 0.71 25.32 6.54
C LEU A 109 1.12 26.80 6.61
N GLU A 110 2.05 27.12 7.48
CA GLU A 110 2.72 28.43 7.49
C GLU A 110 3.75 28.44 6.37
N VAL A 111 3.44 29.15 5.29
CA VAL A 111 4.40 29.38 4.20
C VAL A 111 5.28 30.55 4.65
N GLN A 112 6.59 30.35 4.72
CA GLN A 112 7.51 31.48 4.81
C GLN A 112 7.42 32.25 3.49
N GLU A 113 6.75 33.41 3.52
CA GLU A 113 6.90 34.42 2.48
C GLU A 113 8.38 34.85 2.49
N ALA A 114 9.09 34.52 1.41
CA ALA A 114 10.41 35.09 1.17
C ALA A 114 10.25 36.62 1.22
N PRO A 115 11.09 37.35 1.99
CA PRO A 115 11.00 38.80 2.02
C PRO A 115 11.17 39.31 0.59
N ASP A 116 10.18 40.06 0.10
CA ASP A 116 10.25 40.79 -1.15
C ASP A 116 11.62 41.45 -1.24
N ALA A 117 12.42 41.04 -2.22
CA ALA A 117 13.73 41.59 -2.45
C ALA A 117 13.58 43.09 -2.76
N VAL A 118 13.97 43.92 -1.79
CA VAL A 118 14.12 45.38 -1.90
C VAL A 118 15.42 45.70 -2.63
#